data_AF-A0A8J7M0U2-F1
#
_entry.id   AF-A0A8J7M0U2-F1
#
_cell.length_a   1.000
_cell.length_b   1.000
_cell.length_c   1.000
_cell.angle_alpha   90.00
_cell.angle_beta   90.00
_cell.angle_gamma   90.00
#
_symmetry.space_group_name_H-M   'P 1'
#
loop_
_entity.id
_entity.type
_entity.pdbx_description
1 polymer ?
#
loop_
_entity_poly.entity_id
_entity_poly.type
_entity_poly.pdbx_seq_one_letter_code
_entity_poly.pdbx_strand_id
1 'polypeptide(L)'
;MKRCILCLPLCLALLALTGCSNNLRIHTDFVPPGSLRLAQVMVLGKRAEIVQAKPLYDAILADGIRDSEIVDGSVVMARIFCCGGMTDNLSSEKVNSLILYVPKEVTVGRGDIVEVRVGRPPEKGDAGKVHLVTRVVQKYGGNEERCWWDPKDDRLWLRVIYCDWMPNEGWIKQGGTNPAWYKLESSGL
;
A
#
# COMPACT_ATOMS: atom_id res chain seq x y z
N MET A 1 -5.94 19.14 65.25
CA MET A 1 -4.77 19.00 64.35
C MET A 1 -4.55 17.54 63.99
N LYS A 2 -5.09 17.04 62.87
CA LYS A 2 -4.58 15.85 62.17
C LYS A 2 -4.78 16.06 60.67
N ARG A 3 -3.71 15.81 59.92
CA ARG A 3 -3.40 16.30 58.58
C ARG A 3 -4.13 15.50 57.49
N CYS A 4 -4.85 16.19 56.60
CA CYS A 4 -5.16 15.67 55.26
C CYS A 4 -3.89 15.82 54.41
N ILE A 5 -3.25 14.71 54.04
CA ILE A 5 -2.11 14.70 53.13
C ILE A 5 -2.58 14.08 51.81
N LEU A 6 -2.48 14.93 50.78
CA LEU A 6 -2.47 14.67 49.35
C LEU A 6 -2.09 13.24 48.95
N CYS A 7 -2.94 12.61 48.14
CA CYS A 7 -2.56 11.52 47.24
C CYS A 7 -3.14 11.84 45.84
N LEU A 8 -2.66 12.93 45.24
CA LEU A 8 -2.91 13.34 43.86
C LEU A 8 -1.56 13.87 43.34
N PRO A 9 -0.73 13.02 42.70
CA PRO A 9 -0.83 12.87 41.25
C PRO A 9 -0.28 11.53 40.73
N LEU A 10 -1.12 10.51 40.51
CA LEU A 10 -0.73 9.30 39.75
C LEU A 10 -1.58 9.08 38.48
N CYS A 11 -2.42 10.05 38.12
CA CYS A 11 -3.26 10.00 36.92
C CYS A 11 -2.68 10.73 35.70
N LEU A 12 -1.57 11.47 35.82
CA LEU A 12 -0.98 12.20 34.68
C LEU A 12 0.04 11.39 33.85
N ALA A 13 0.45 10.20 34.29
CA ALA A 13 1.48 9.41 33.59
C ALA A 13 0.91 8.38 32.58
N LEU A 14 -0.42 8.25 32.45
CA LEU A 14 -1.07 7.25 31.60
C LEU A 14 -1.63 7.80 30.28
N LEU A 15 -1.49 9.10 30.00
CA LEU A 15 -1.98 9.74 28.77
C LEU A 15 -0.95 9.78 27.62
N ALA A 16 0.22 9.16 27.76
CA ALA A 16 1.31 9.25 26.79
C ALA A 16 1.51 8.01 25.88
N LEU A 17 0.59 7.05 25.87
CA LEU A 17 0.75 5.80 25.10
C LEU A 17 -0.35 5.51 24.06
N THR A 18 -1.27 6.44 23.79
CA THR A 18 -2.17 6.32 22.63
C THR A 18 -1.52 6.88 21.37
N GLY A 19 -0.33 6.38 21.05
CA GLY A 19 0.22 6.45 19.70
C GLY A 19 -0.51 5.45 18.82
N CYS A 20 -1.77 5.73 18.49
CA CYS A 20 -2.44 5.02 17.41
C CYS A 20 -1.73 5.39 16.11
N SER A 21 -0.65 4.67 15.76
CA SER A 21 -0.12 4.73 14.41
C SER A 21 -1.21 4.15 13.51
N ASN A 22 -2.03 5.02 12.93
CA ASN A 22 -2.74 4.70 11.70
C ASN A 22 -1.64 4.46 10.67
N ASN A 23 -1.11 3.23 10.65
CA ASN A 23 -0.19 2.73 9.65
C ASN A 23 -0.97 2.69 8.34
N LEU A 24 -1.19 3.86 7.76
CA LEU A 24 -1.65 3.98 6.40
C LEU A 24 -0.64 3.19 5.57
N ARG A 25 -1.11 2.14 4.93
CA ARG A 25 -0.33 1.31 4.00
C ARG A 25 -0.07 2.06 2.68
N ILE A 26 0.14 3.37 2.79
CA ILE A 26 0.56 4.28 1.74
C ILE A 26 2.09 4.39 1.70
N HIS A 27 2.78 4.18 2.82
CA HIS A 27 4.25 4.27 2.89
C HIS A 27 4.92 2.92 3.17
N THR A 28 4.17 1.95 3.68
CA THR A 28 4.75 0.70 4.21
C THR A 28 4.42 -0.49 3.35
N ASP A 29 5.43 -1.34 3.20
CA ASP A 29 5.38 -2.64 2.57
C ASP A 29 6.47 -3.53 3.19
N PHE A 30 6.40 -4.83 2.97
CA PHE A 30 7.39 -5.80 3.41
C PHE A 30 8.47 -6.08 2.34
N VAL A 31 8.33 -5.53 1.13
CA VAL A 31 9.40 -5.49 0.13
C VAL A 31 10.22 -4.21 0.29
N PRO A 32 11.51 -4.18 -0.08
CA PRO A 32 12.37 -3.02 0.16
C PRO A 32 11.85 -1.75 -0.54
N PRO A 33 11.92 -0.58 0.11
CA PRO A 33 11.59 0.70 -0.52
C PRO A 33 12.32 0.94 -1.85
N GLY A 34 11.66 1.63 -2.78
CA GLY A 34 12.18 1.89 -4.13
C GLY A 34 12.09 0.69 -5.07
N SER A 35 11.84 -0.52 -4.57
CA SER A 35 11.58 -1.69 -5.43
C SER A 35 10.31 -1.49 -6.24
N LEU A 36 10.25 -2.16 -7.39
CA LEU A 36 9.02 -2.35 -8.15
C LEU A 36 8.31 -3.60 -7.67
N ARG A 37 6.99 -3.52 -7.52
CA ARG A 37 6.11 -4.66 -7.27
C ARG A 37 4.86 -4.60 -8.13
N LEU A 38 4.13 -5.70 -8.23
CA LEU A 38 2.80 -5.72 -8.85
C LEU A 38 1.69 -5.66 -7.80
N ALA A 39 0.60 -5.00 -8.15
CA ALA A 39 -0.63 -4.94 -7.37
C ALA A 39 -1.86 -4.92 -8.30
N GLN A 40 -3.02 -5.36 -7.83
CA GLN A 40 -4.26 -5.27 -8.59
C GLN A 40 -5.20 -4.23 -7.97
N VAL A 41 -5.68 -3.30 -8.79
CA VAL A 41 -6.58 -2.21 -8.37
C VAL A 41 -7.94 -2.80 -7.95
N MET A 42 -8.38 -2.49 -6.74
CA MET A 42 -9.68 -2.91 -6.20
C MET A 42 -10.69 -1.77 -6.19
N VAL A 43 -10.27 -0.58 -5.79
CA VAL A 43 -11.12 0.59 -5.59
C VAL A 43 -10.39 1.84 -6.07
N LEU A 44 -11.12 2.73 -6.75
CA LEU A 44 -10.66 4.06 -7.10
C LEU A 44 -11.25 5.06 -6.10
N GLY A 45 -10.40 5.85 -5.45
CA GLY A 45 -10.82 6.85 -4.49
C GLY A 45 -11.43 8.08 -5.17
N LYS A 46 -12.44 8.67 -4.55
CA LYS A 46 -12.98 9.97 -4.94
C LYS A 46 -12.21 11.09 -4.26
N ARG A 47 -12.00 12.23 -4.94
CA ARG A 47 -11.29 13.38 -4.36
C ARG A 47 -11.86 13.78 -3.00
N ALA A 48 -13.19 13.85 -2.90
CA ALA A 48 -13.87 14.22 -1.67
C ALA A 48 -13.54 13.27 -0.50
N GLU A 49 -13.46 11.96 -0.76
CA GLU A 49 -13.12 10.95 0.25
C GLU A 49 -11.65 11.03 0.64
N ILE A 50 -10.75 11.23 -0.34
CA ILE A 50 -9.31 11.39 -0.12
C ILE A 50 -9.06 12.60 0.79
N VAL A 51 -9.65 13.75 0.49
CA VAL A 51 -9.51 14.99 1.28
C VAL A 51 -10.09 14.84 2.69
N GLN A 52 -11.17 14.07 2.86
CA GLN A 52 -11.75 13.79 4.18
C GLN A 52 -10.88 12.85 5.02
N ALA A 53 -10.14 11.95 4.39
CA ALA A 53 -9.17 11.07 5.04
C ALA A 53 -7.87 11.82 5.35
N LYS A 54 -7.92 12.77 6.30
CA LYS A 54 -6.80 13.70 6.59
C LYS A 54 -5.42 13.04 6.66
N PRO A 55 -5.20 11.94 7.40
CA PRO A 55 -3.86 11.34 7.47
C PRO A 55 -3.32 10.87 6.10
N LEU A 56 -4.21 10.43 5.20
CA LEU A 56 -3.86 10.03 3.84
C LEU A 56 -3.56 11.26 2.97
N TYR A 57 -4.44 12.24 3.01
CA TYR A 57 -4.29 13.50 2.27
C TYR A 57 -2.99 14.23 2.65
N ASP A 58 -2.73 14.37 3.94
CA ASP A 58 -1.54 15.05 4.46
C ASP A 58 -0.25 14.31 4.05
N ALA A 59 -0.26 12.97 4.05
CA ALA A 59 0.87 12.16 3.59
C ALA A 59 1.17 12.37 2.09
N ILE A 60 0.12 12.44 1.26
CA ILE A 60 0.24 12.71 -0.18
C ILE A 60 0.84 14.10 -0.41
N LEU A 61 0.33 15.13 0.28
CA LEU A 61 0.87 16.48 0.17
C LEU A 61 2.32 16.57 0.65
N ALA A 62 2.66 15.86 1.73
CA ALA A 62 3.99 15.86 2.30
C ALA A 62 5.04 15.20 1.38
N ASP A 63 4.63 14.26 0.52
CA ASP A 63 5.48 13.71 -0.56
C ASP A 63 5.73 14.72 -1.70
N GLY A 64 5.05 15.87 -1.69
CA GLY A 64 5.19 16.93 -2.67
C GLY A 64 4.18 16.86 -3.83
N ILE A 65 3.18 15.99 -3.74
CA ILE A 65 2.05 15.97 -4.68
C ILE A 65 1.15 17.17 -4.40
N ARG A 66 0.82 17.95 -5.42
CA ARG A 66 0.03 19.17 -5.24
C ARG A 66 -1.45 18.82 -5.05
N ASP A 67 -2.18 19.63 -4.29
CA ASP A 67 -3.63 19.46 -4.14
C ASP A 67 -4.37 19.41 -5.49
N SER A 68 -3.94 20.21 -6.47
CA SER A 68 -4.50 20.21 -7.83
C SER A 68 -4.34 18.89 -8.58
N GLU A 69 -3.45 18.00 -8.12
CA GLU A 69 -3.20 16.68 -8.71
C GLU A 69 -4.00 15.59 -7.99
N ILE A 70 -4.62 15.91 -6.86
CA ILE A 70 -5.49 15.00 -6.13
C ILE A 70 -6.88 15.11 -6.76
N VAL A 71 -7.22 14.16 -7.63
CA VAL A 71 -8.50 14.13 -8.37
C VAL A 71 -9.16 12.77 -8.21
N ASP A 72 -10.36 12.60 -8.75
CA ASP A 72 -11.00 11.29 -8.80
C ASP A 72 -10.07 10.28 -9.49
N GLY A 73 -9.77 9.17 -8.80
CA GLY A 73 -8.86 8.13 -9.30
C GLY A 73 -7.38 8.40 -9.09
N SER A 74 -6.96 9.54 -8.53
CA SER A 74 -5.54 9.80 -8.21
C SER A 74 -5.03 9.00 -7.01
N VAL A 75 -5.92 8.33 -6.27
CA VAL A 75 -5.58 7.36 -5.23
C VAL A 75 -6.39 6.10 -5.46
N VAL A 76 -5.74 4.96 -5.34
CA VAL A 76 -6.39 3.66 -5.42
C VAL A 76 -6.03 2.78 -4.23
N MET A 77 -6.95 1.89 -3.88
CA MET A 77 -6.65 0.75 -3.01
C MET A 77 -6.41 -0.47 -3.88
N ALA A 78 -5.28 -1.13 -3.69
CA ALA A 78 -4.87 -2.27 -4.49
C ALA A 78 -4.49 -3.47 -3.62
N ARG A 79 -4.82 -4.68 -4.06
CA ARG A 79 -4.41 -5.92 -3.40
C ARG A 79 -3.11 -6.43 -3.98
N ILE A 80 -2.25 -6.92 -3.10
CA ILE A 80 -0.99 -7.60 -3.45
C ILE A 80 -1.05 -9.11 -3.20
N PHE A 81 -2.06 -9.54 -2.45
CA PHE A 81 -2.41 -10.94 -2.22
C PHE A 81 -3.85 -11.20 -2.61
N CYS A 82 -4.13 -12.44 -2.97
CA CYS A 82 -5.46 -13.02 -3.02
C CYS A 82 -5.41 -14.43 -2.36
N CYS A 83 -6.46 -15.23 -2.18
CA CYS A 83 -7.87 -15.11 -2.56
C CYS A 83 -8.77 -15.62 -1.41
N GLY A 84 -8.44 -15.28 -0.16
CA GLY A 84 -9.19 -15.83 0.97
C GLY A 84 -8.77 -15.29 2.33
N GLY A 85 -9.43 -15.83 3.34
CA GLY A 85 -9.23 -15.58 4.76
C GLY A 85 -10.41 -16.17 5.53
N MET A 86 -10.32 -16.15 6.87
CA MET A 86 -11.39 -16.70 7.71
C MET A 86 -12.71 -15.93 7.55
N THR A 87 -12.63 -14.64 7.27
CA THR A 87 -13.77 -13.75 7.01
C THR A 87 -13.37 -12.73 5.95
N ASP A 88 -14.35 -12.04 5.36
CA ASP A 88 -14.09 -10.96 4.39
C ASP A 88 -13.13 -9.90 4.94
N ASN A 89 -13.27 -9.54 6.21
CA ASN A 89 -12.46 -8.51 6.87
C ASN A 89 -11.07 -9.00 7.25
N LEU A 90 -10.89 -10.32 7.36
CA LEU A 90 -9.62 -10.98 7.61
C LEU A 90 -9.01 -11.58 6.33
N SER A 91 -9.60 -11.29 5.17
CA SER A 91 -9.07 -11.74 3.89
C SER A 91 -7.70 -11.13 3.64
N SER A 92 -6.76 -11.94 3.13
CA SER A 92 -5.43 -11.47 2.75
C SER A 92 -5.49 -10.30 1.76
N GLU A 93 -6.55 -10.23 0.95
CA GLU A 93 -6.84 -9.15 0.01
C GLU A 93 -7.06 -7.80 0.70
N LYS A 94 -7.89 -7.76 1.74
CA LYS A 94 -8.22 -6.53 2.46
C LYS A 94 -7.14 -6.16 3.44
N VAL A 95 -6.72 -7.11 4.28
CA VAL A 95 -5.76 -6.84 5.35
C VAL A 95 -4.39 -6.51 4.81
N ASN A 96 -4.03 -6.96 3.59
CA ASN A 96 -2.77 -6.61 2.94
C ASN A 96 -2.89 -5.62 1.79
N SER A 97 -4.03 -4.96 1.64
CA SER A 97 -4.18 -3.93 0.62
C SER A 97 -3.21 -2.77 0.85
N LEU A 98 -2.75 -2.19 -0.24
CA LEU A 98 -1.93 -0.98 -0.27
C LEU A 98 -2.77 0.19 -0.76
N ILE A 99 -2.45 1.38 -0.29
CA ILE A 99 -2.95 2.62 -0.84
C ILE A 99 -1.88 3.19 -1.76
N LEU A 100 -2.24 3.45 -3.01
CA LEU A 100 -1.30 3.87 -4.06
C LEU A 100 -1.73 5.23 -4.60
N TYR A 101 -0.77 6.11 -4.84
CA TYR A 101 -0.97 7.31 -5.65
C TYR A 101 -0.83 6.97 -7.14
N VAL A 102 -1.69 7.58 -7.95
CA VAL A 102 -1.74 7.41 -9.41
C VAL A 102 -1.48 8.77 -10.06
N PRO A 103 -0.34 8.94 -10.76
CA PRO A 103 -0.09 10.15 -11.54
C PRO A 103 -1.13 10.34 -12.63
N LYS A 104 -1.41 11.59 -12.99
CA LYS A 104 -2.39 11.95 -14.03
C LYS A 104 -2.06 11.35 -15.41
N GLU A 105 -0.81 11.01 -15.66
CA GLU A 105 -0.33 10.37 -16.89
C GLU A 105 -0.75 8.89 -16.97
N VAL A 106 -1.14 8.27 -15.86
CA VAL A 106 -1.51 6.86 -15.79
C VAL A 106 -3.01 6.70 -15.61
N THR A 107 -3.67 6.07 -16.59
CA THR A 107 -5.09 5.75 -16.49
C THR A 107 -5.28 4.32 -15.97
N VAL A 108 -5.82 4.19 -14.77
CA VAL A 108 -6.11 2.89 -14.12
C VAL A 108 -7.61 2.62 -14.03
N GLY A 109 -7.99 1.35 -14.11
CA GLY A 109 -9.35 0.87 -13.88
C GLY A 109 -9.40 -0.19 -12.79
N ARG A 110 -10.60 -0.49 -12.28
CA ARG A 110 -10.81 -1.60 -11.34
C ARG A 110 -10.42 -2.92 -12.02
N GLY A 111 -9.63 -3.73 -11.33
CA GLY A 111 -9.14 -5.02 -11.81
C GLY A 111 -7.82 -4.96 -12.58
N ASP A 112 -7.36 -3.77 -12.98
CA ASP A 112 -6.06 -3.60 -13.65
C ASP A 112 -4.93 -4.09 -12.74
N ILE A 113 -3.94 -4.74 -13.34
CA ILE A 113 -2.66 -5.03 -12.69
C ILE A 113 -1.72 -3.89 -13.00
N VAL A 114 -1.18 -3.27 -11.95
CA VAL A 114 -0.30 -2.12 -12.02
C VAL A 114 1.08 -2.46 -11.46
N GLU A 115 2.09 -1.83 -12.04
CA GLU A 115 3.42 -1.77 -11.46
C GLU A 115 3.48 -0.59 -10.48
N VAL A 116 4.06 -0.86 -9.32
CA VAL A 116 4.10 0.06 -8.19
C VAL A 116 5.55 0.21 -7.75
N ARG A 117 6.03 1.45 -7.69
CA ARG A 117 7.25 1.77 -6.93
C ARG A 117 6.88 1.88 -5.46
N VAL A 118 7.55 1.06 -4.66
CA VAL A 118 7.31 0.93 -3.23
C VAL A 118 7.82 2.18 -2.52
N GLY A 119 6.95 2.82 -1.75
CA GLY A 119 7.26 3.97 -0.92
C GLY A 119 8.17 3.65 0.27
N ARG A 120 8.34 4.64 1.14
CA ARG A 120 9.03 4.46 2.43
C ARG A 120 8.37 5.30 3.51
N PRO A 121 8.42 4.85 4.78
CA PRO A 121 7.97 5.66 5.89
C PRO A 121 8.75 6.98 6.01
N PRO A 122 8.18 7.98 6.69
CA PRO A 122 8.90 9.19 7.06
C PRO A 122 10.08 8.84 7.98
N GLU A 123 11.25 9.44 7.75
CA GLU A 123 12.46 9.22 8.55
C GLU A 123 13.17 10.54 8.83
N LYS A 124 13.63 10.76 10.06
CA LYS A 124 14.51 11.89 10.45
C LYS A 124 14.05 13.27 9.94
N GLY A 125 12.74 13.54 9.95
CA GLY A 125 12.16 14.82 9.53
C GLY A 125 11.84 14.93 8.04
N ASP A 126 12.16 13.91 7.24
CA ASP A 126 11.66 13.77 5.87
C ASP A 126 10.25 13.14 5.89
N ALA A 127 9.40 13.56 4.94
CA ALA A 127 7.99 13.19 4.84
C ALA A 127 7.71 11.72 4.47
N GLY A 128 8.73 10.96 4.06
CA GLY A 128 8.54 9.65 3.46
C GLY A 128 8.23 9.74 1.97
N LYS A 129 7.93 8.60 1.37
CA LYS A 129 7.47 8.48 -0.02
C LYS A 129 6.22 7.60 -0.06
N VAL A 130 5.19 8.01 -0.78
CA VAL A 130 4.01 7.20 -1.01
C VAL A 130 4.30 6.11 -2.04
N HIS A 131 3.53 5.03 -2.01
CA HIS A 131 3.50 4.05 -3.09
C HIS A 131 3.00 4.71 -4.37
N LEU A 132 3.76 4.57 -5.45
CA LEU A 132 3.52 5.26 -6.71
C LEU A 132 3.23 4.25 -7.82
N VAL A 133 2.09 4.38 -8.49
CA VAL A 133 1.84 3.63 -9.71
C VAL A 133 2.72 4.17 -10.83
N THR A 134 3.54 3.31 -11.43
CA THR A 134 4.44 3.66 -12.54
C THR A 134 3.79 3.41 -13.89
N ARG A 135 3.02 2.33 -14.03
CA ARG A 135 2.30 1.95 -15.26
C ARG A 135 1.21 0.90 -15.00
N VAL A 136 0.31 0.75 -15.96
CA VAL A 136 -0.56 -0.42 -16.08
C VAL A 136 0.21 -1.53 -16.81
N VAL A 137 0.29 -2.69 -16.18
CA VAL A 137 0.96 -3.89 -16.73
C VAL A 137 -0.03 -4.73 -17.52
N GLN A 138 -1.26 -4.87 -17.03
CA GLN A 138 -2.32 -5.62 -17.70
C GLN A 138 -3.68 -4.98 -17.40
N LYS A 139 -4.47 -4.75 -18.44
CA LYS A 139 -5.85 -4.26 -18.32
C LYS A 139 -6.80 -5.40 -17.94
N TYR A 140 -7.76 -5.11 -17.07
CA TYR A 140 -8.80 -6.08 -16.74
C TYR A 140 -9.66 -6.41 -17.97
N GLY A 141 -9.86 -7.70 -18.24
CA GLY A 141 -10.64 -8.17 -19.40
C GLY A 141 -9.96 -7.92 -20.76
N GLY A 142 -8.66 -7.60 -20.77
CA GLY A 142 -7.87 -7.52 -22.00
C GLY A 142 -7.57 -8.89 -22.61
N ASN A 143 -7.23 -8.92 -23.90
CA ASN A 143 -6.97 -10.17 -24.64
C ASN A 143 -5.60 -10.82 -24.35
N GLU A 144 -4.71 -10.12 -23.64
CA GLU A 144 -3.34 -10.56 -23.37
C GLU A 144 -3.15 -10.85 -21.87
N GLU A 145 -3.76 -11.94 -21.39
CA GLU A 145 -3.60 -12.39 -20.01
C GLU A 145 -2.25 -13.07 -19.80
N ARG A 146 -1.22 -12.26 -19.52
CA ARG A 146 0.15 -12.71 -19.21
C ARG A 146 0.44 -12.79 -17.72
N CYS A 147 -0.46 -12.24 -16.90
CA CYS A 147 -0.37 -12.21 -15.46
C CYS A 147 -1.50 -13.02 -14.81
N TRP A 148 -1.18 -13.71 -13.72
CA TRP A 148 -2.12 -14.50 -12.92
C TRP A 148 -1.76 -14.49 -11.44
N TRP A 149 -2.66 -14.99 -10.61
CA TRP A 149 -2.38 -15.26 -9.19
C TRP A 149 -1.68 -16.63 -9.06
N ASP A 150 -0.45 -16.63 -8.56
CA ASP A 150 0.41 -17.79 -8.33
C ASP A 150 0.40 -18.22 -6.86
N PRO A 151 0.24 -19.53 -6.55
CA PRO A 151 -0.07 -20.63 -7.48
C PRO A 151 -1.45 -20.51 -8.11
N LYS A 152 -1.70 -21.16 -9.25
CA LYS A 152 -3.01 -21.13 -9.96
C LYS A 152 -4.17 -21.83 -9.22
N ASP A 153 -3.95 -22.42 -8.05
CA ASP A 153 -4.99 -23.07 -7.26
C ASP A 153 -5.83 -22.03 -6.50
N ASP A 154 -7.07 -21.84 -6.96
CA ASP A 154 -8.02 -20.87 -6.39
C ASP A 154 -8.48 -21.20 -4.96
N ARG A 155 -8.16 -22.39 -4.43
CA ARG A 155 -8.50 -22.79 -3.05
C ARG A 155 -7.50 -22.24 -2.03
N LEU A 156 -6.35 -21.72 -2.47
CA LEU A 156 -5.32 -21.20 -1.59
C LEU A 156 -5.70 -19.82 -1.04
N TRP A 157 -5.55 -19.65 0.27
CA TRP A 157 -5.82 -18.39 0.96
C TRP A 157 -4.84 -17.28 0.57
N LEU A 158 -3.61 -17.66 0.23
CA LEU A 158 -2.54 -16.73 -0.12
C LEU A 158 -1.92 -17.11 -1.46
N ARG A 159 -1.99 -16.17 -2.39
CA ARG A 159 -1.44 -16.18 -3.74
C ARG A 159 -0.89 -14.80 -4.06
N VAL A 160 0.11 -14.74 -4.93
CA VAL A 160 0.80 -13.50 -5.33
C VAL A 160 0.64 -13.28 -6.82
N ILE A 161 0.68 -12.03 -7.28
CA ILE A 161 0.69 -11.75 -8.72
C ILE A 161 2.01 -12.25 -9.31
N TYR A 162 1.92 -12.99 -10.41
CA TYR A 162 3.02 -13.39 -11.25
C TYR A 162 2.67 -13.13 -12.71
N CYS A 163 3.66 -12.75 -13.50
CA CYS A 163 3.56 -12.68 -14.95
C CYS A 163 4.71 -13.46 -15.58
N ASP A 164 4.46 -14.08 -16.73
CA ASP A 164 5.41 -14.97 -17.43
C ASP A 164 6.76 -14.31 -17.77
N TRP A 165 6.76 -12.99 -18.01
CA TRP A 165 7.95 -12.20 -18.34
C TRP A 165 8.81 -11.82 -17.14
N MET A 166 8.28 -11.92 -15.91
CA MET A 166 8.96 -11.41 -14.71
C MET A 166 10.35 -12.04 -14.47
N PRO A 167 10.54 -13.37 -14.57
CA PRO A 167 11.87 -13.96 -14.39
C PRO A 167 12.92 -13.44 -15.37
N ASN A 168 12.50 -13.06 -16.59
CA ASN A 168 13.39 -12.56 -17.64
C ASN A 168 13.70 -11.06 -17.47
N GLU A 169 12.94 -10.34 -16.64
CA GLU A 169 13.12 -8.91 -16.41
C GLU A 169 13.80 -8.59 -15.07
N GLY A 170 14.41 -9.58 -14.41
CA GLY A 170 15.14 -9.38 -13.16
C GLY A 170 14.26 -9.26 -11.92
N TRP A 171 13.03 -9.78 -11.99
CA TRP A 171 12.19 -9.92 -10.80
C TRP A 171 12.63 -11.12 -9.99
N ILE A 172 12.63 -10.96 -8.67
CA ILE A 172 13.02 -11.99 -7.71
C ILE A 172 11.85 -12.38 -6.82
N LYS A 173 11.76 -13.68 -6.51
CA LYS A 173 10.76 -14.23 -5.59
C LYS A 173 11.32 -14.27 -4.18
N GLN A 174 10.68 -13.53 -3.28
CA GLN A 174 10.83 -13.68 -1.84
C GLN A 174 9.82 -14.71 -1.31
N GLY A 175 10.30 -15.63 -0.48
CA GLY A 175 9.48 -16.62 0.23
C GLY A 175 9.11 -16.19 1.66
N GLY A 176 8.70 -17.15 2.49
CA GLY A 176 8.36 -16.93 3.89
C GLY A 176 6.88 -16.56 4.11
N THR A 177 6.59 -15.90 5.22
CA THR A 177 5.22 -15.51 5.63
C THR A 177 4.62 -14.39 4.78
N ASN A 178 5.48 -13.60 4.13
CA ASN A 178 5.10 -12.52 3.22
C ASN A 178 5.76 -12.77 1.85
N PRO A 179 5.30 -13.76 1.09
CA PRO A 179 5.89 -14.04 -0.22
C PRO A 179 5.62 -12.86 -1.16
N ALA A 180 6.53 -12.56 -2.06
CA ALA A 180 6.29 -11.57 -3.10
C ALA A 180 7.22 -11.79 -4.28
N TRP A 181 6.80 -11.28 -5.42
CA TRP A 181 7.71 -10.92 -6.48
C TRP A 181 7.96 -9.42 -6.44
N TYR A 182 9.23 -9.03 -6.51
CA TYR A 182 9.63 -7.64 -6.66
C TYR A 182 10.89 -7.54 -7.51
N LYS A 183 11.16 -6.36 -8.04
CA LYS A 183 12.37 -6.04 -8.79
C LYS A 183 13.05 -4.87 -8.10
N LEU A 184 14.32 -5.01 -7.77
CA LEU A 184 15.11 -3.88 -7.30
C LEU A 184 15.22 -2.87 -8.45
N GLU A 185 14.84 -1.63 -8.21
CA GLU A 185 15.16 -0.56 -9.14
C GLU A 185 16.68 -0.46 -9.16
N SER A 186 17.30 -0.66 -10.33
CA SER A 186 18.74 -0.45 -10.47
C SER A 186 19.01 0.95 -9.97
N SER A 187 19.74 1.08 -8.86
CA SER A 187 20.22 2.36 -8.36
C SER A 187 20.81 3.07 -9.56
N GLY A 188 20.16 4.14 -10.02
CA GLY A 188 20.76 5.04 -10.99
C GLY A 188 22.01 5.60 -10.32
N LEU A 189 23.14 4.92 -10.51
CA LEU A 189 24.47 5.47 -10.37
C LEU A 189 24.68 6.47 -11.51
#